data_AF-A0A2R6M8C5-F1
#
_entry.id   AF-A0A2R6M8C5-F1
#
_cell.length_a   1.000
_cell.length_b   1.000
_cell.length_c   1.000
_cell.angle_alpha   90.00
_cell.angle_beta   90.00
_cell.angle_gamma   90.00
#
_symmetry.space_group_name_H-M   'P 1'
#
loop_
_entity.id
_entity.type
_entity.pdbx_description
1 polymer ?
#
loop_
_entity_poly.entity_id
_entity_poly.type
_entity_poly.pdbx_seq_one_letter_code
_entity_poly.pdbx_strand_id
1 'polypeptide(L)'
;STAYGVTAHVCVLFFGVYFFSQVTRLSASGLVVAGAGAAVAIAVVALAGLGLTVVGARLTELVGERRPWYGLLVGAVLGAAAWLLPVVAAGLVVWTLLVSVGIGGPTREWIHASRTPATETDA
;
A
#
# COMPACT_ATOMS: atom_id res chain seq x y z
N SER A 1 -7.22 2.82 12.02
CA SER A 1 -6.05 2.66 11.14
C SER A 1 -6.47 2.05 9.81
N THR A 2 -7.05 0.85 9.81
CA THR A 2 -7.43 0.09 8.60
C THR A 2 -8.30 0.87 7.61
N ALA A 3 -9.29 1.64 8.08
CA ALA A 3 -10.12 2.47 7.20
C ALA A 3 -9.29 3.49 6.38
N TYR A 4 -8.28 4.13 6.99
CA TYR A 4 -7.38 5.04 6.28
C TYR A 4 -6.54 4.30 5.22
N GLY A 5 -6.08 3.09 5.55
CA GLY A 5 -5.32 2.27 4.61
C GLY A 5 -6.16 1.77 3.44
N VAL A 6 -7.41 1.37 3.69
CA VAL A 6 -8.38 1.03 2.64
C VAL A 6 -8.63 2.24 1.75
N THR A 7 -8.86 3.42 2.33
CA THR A 7 -9.03 4.66 1.55
C THR A 7 -7.81 4.96 0.69
N ALA A 8 -6.59 4.85 1.23
CA ALA A 8 -5.38 5.03 0.43
C ALA A 8 -5.29 4.01 -0.71
N HIS A 9 -5.61 2.75 -0.45
CA HIS A 9 -5.58 1.68 -1.45
C HIS A 9 -6.60 1.93 -2.57
N VAL A 10 -7.83 2.32 -2.21
CA VAL A 10 -8.88 2.68 -3.16
C VAL A 10 -8.48 3.89 -4.00
N CYS A 11 -7.92 4.94 -3.39
CA CYS A 11 -7.43 6.11 -4.11
C CYS A 11 -6.33 5.73 -5.13
N VAL A 12 -5.32 4.98 -4.72
CA VAL A 12 -4.21 4.57 -5.59
C VAL A 12 -4.71 3.72 -6.76
N LEU A 13 -5.60 2.75 -6.50
CA LEU A 13 -6.20 1.94 -7.56
C LEU A 13 -7.07 2.77 -8.50
N PHE A 14 -7.94 3.62 -7.96
CA PHE A 14 -8.83 4.47 -8.75
C PHE A 14 -8.03 5.43 -9.64
N PHE A 15 -7.10 6.19 -9.06
CA PHE A 15 -6.29 7.14 -9.82
C PHE A 15 -5.34 6.44 -10.79
N GLY A 16 -4.79 5.28 -10.44
CA GLY A 16 -3.96 4.48 -11.33
C GLY A 16 -4.73 3.97 -12.56
N VAL A 17 -5.90 3.37 -12.35
CA VAL A 17 -6.76 2.89 -13.44
C VAL A 17 -7.25 4.05 -14.29
N TYR A 18 -7.66 5.15 -13.65
CA TYR A 18 -8.10 6.36 -14.36
C TYR A 18 -6.97 6.93 -15.22
N PHE A 19 -5.79 7.16 -14.63
CA PHE A 19 -4.60 7.65 -15.34
C PHE A 19 -4.24 6.76 -16.54
N PHE A 20 -4.15 5.45 -16.33
CA PHE A 20 -3.87 4.50 -17.39
C PHE A 20 -4.93 4.57 -18.50
N SER A 21 -6.22 4.64 -18.12
CA SER A 21 -7.33 4.79 -19.06
C SER A 21 -7.26 6.09 -19.86
N GLN A 22 -6.82 7.21 -19.25
CA GLN A 22 -6.59 8.46 -19.98
C GLN A 22 -5.47 8.28 -21.01
N VAL A 23 -4.34 7.68 -20.61
CA VAL A 23 -3.19 7.48 -21.51
C VAL A 23 -3.56 6.58 -22.70
N THR A 24 -4.28 5.48 -22.47
CA THR A 24 -4.71 4.58 -23.54
C THR A 24 -5.67 5.24 -24.53
N ARG A 25 -6.48 6.20 -24.07
CA ARG A 25 -7.41 6.93 -24.95
C ARG A 25 -6.74 8.08 -25.71
N LEU A 26 -5.71 8.69 -25.13
CA LEU A 26 -5.03 9.86 -25.69
C LEU A 26 -3.79 9.51 -26.51
N SER A 27 -3.23 8.31 -26.36
CA SER A 27 -2.00 7.90 -27.02
C SER A 27 -2.19 6.71 -27.95
N ALA A 28 -1.75 6.84 -29.20
CA ALA A 28 -1.61 5.73 -30.14
C ALA A 28 -0.25 5.02 -30.02
N SER A 29 0.68 5.55 -29.20
CA SER A 29 2.02 4.98 -29.05
C SER A 29 2.04 3.87 -28.00
N GLY A 30 2.36 2.65 -28.44
CA GLY A 30 2.48 1.50 -27.54
C GLY A 30 3.53 1.69 -26.44
N LEU A 31 4.62 2.42 -26.71
CA LEU A 31 5.66 2.72 -25.71
C LEU A 31 5.12 3.57 -24.56
N VAL A 32 4.31 4.60 -24.88
CA VAL A 32 3.73 5.51 -23.89
C VAL A 32 2.70 4.77 -23.04
N VAL A 33 1.87 3.94 -23.65
CA VAL A 33 0.89 3.10 -22.94
C VAL A 33 1.60 2.11 -22.00
N ALA A 34 2.64 1.42 -22.49
CA ALA A 34 3.43 0.50 -21.67
C ALA A 34 4.12 1.22 -20.50
N GLY A 35 4.69 2.41 -20.74
CA GLY A 35 5.32 3.23 -19.70
C GLY A 35 4.32 3.66 -18.61
N ALA A 36 3.11 4.06 -18.99
CA ALA A 36 2.06 4.39 -18.03
C ALA A 36 1.62 3.16 -17.22
N GLY A 37 1.47 2.00 -17.86
CA GLY A 37 1.17 0.74 -17.17
C GLY A 37 2.26 0.37 -16.16
N ALA A 38 3.53 0.49 -16.55
CA ALA A 38 4.67 0.24 -15.67
C ALA A 38 4.68 1.21 -14.47
N ALA A 39 4.42 2.50 -14.69
CA ALA A 39 4.35 3.48 -13.61
C ALA A 39 3.26 3.13 -12.58
N VAL A 40 2.07 2.73 -13.03
CA VAL A 40 0.97 2.30 -12.15
C VAL A 40 1.36 1.02 -11.40
N ALA A 41 1.95 0.04 -12.08
CA ALA A 41 2.40 -1.21 -11.46
C ALA A 41 3.46 -0.95 -10.36
N ILE A 42 4.45 -0.09 -10.64
CA ILE A 42 5.47 0.31 -9.67
C ILE A 42 4.83 0.96 -8.45
N ALA A 43 3.88 1.88 -8.65
CA ALA A 43 3.18 2.55 -7.54
C ALA A 43 2.42 1.53 -6.66
N VAL A 44 1.70 0.59 -7.27
CA VAL A 44 0.97 -0.47 -6.54
C VAL A 44 1.93 -1.38 -5.77
N VAL A 45 3.02 -1.82 -6.40
CA VAL A 45 4.02 -2.69 -5.76
C VAL A 45 4.74 -1.97 -4.62
N ALA A 46 5.10 -0.70 -4.79
CA ALA A 46 5.72 0.10 -3.74
C ALA A 46 4.79 0.25 -2.53
N LEU A 47 3.51 0.54 -2.77
CA LEU A 47 2.49 0.63 -1.71
C LEU A 47 2.33 -0.71 -0.98
N ALA A 48 2.29 -1.82 -1.74
CA ALA A 48 2.21 -3.16 -1.20
C ALA A 48 3.41 -3.54 -0.36
N GLY A 49 4.62 -3.23 -0.84
CA GLY A 49 5.86 -3.42 -0.10
C GLY A 49 5.84 -2.67 1.23
N LEU A 50 5.42 -1.40 1.23
CA LEU A 50 5.25 -0.62 2.45
C LEU A 50 4.21 -1.25 3.39
N GLY A 51 3.04 -1.66 2.89
CA GLY A 51 2.00 -2.28 3.71
C GLY A 51 2.46 -3.59 4.34
N LEU A 52 3.03 -4.49 3.55
CA LEU A 52 3.48 -5.80 4.02
C LEU A 52 4.67 -5.70 4.97
N THR A 53 5.60 -4.76 4.76
CA THR A 53 6.72 -4.52 5.69
C THR A 53 6.23 -4.05 7.04
N VAL A 54 5.27 -3.13 7.09
CA VAL A 54 4.68 -2.68 8.35
C VAL A 54 3.95 -3.84 9.05
N VAL A 55 3.15 -4.63 8.33
CA VAL A 55 2.45 -5.80 8.90
C VAL A 55 3.45 -6.80 9.47
N GLY A 56 4.47 -7.17 8.69
CA GLY A 56 5.47 -8.13 9.13
C GLY A 56 6.28 -7.63 10.32
N ALA A 57 6.68 -6.36 10.33
CA ALA A 57 7.37 -5.74 11.47
C ALA A 57 6.54 -5.84 12.76
N ARG A 58 5.24 -5.51 12.69
CA ARG A 58 4.32 -5.61 13.83
C ARG A 58 4.16 -7.03 14.35
N LEU A 59 4.10 -8.02 13.47
CA LEU A 59 4.01 -9.43 13.87
C LEU A 59 5.30 -9.90 14.53
N THR A 60 6.46 -9.50 14.01
CA THR A 60 7.76 -9.88 14.58
C THR A 60 8.02 -9.25 15.95
N GLU A 61 7.50 -8.05 16.20
CA GLU A 61 7.56 -7.39 17.52
C GLU A 61 6.86 -8.19 18.63
N LEU A 62 5.86 -9.00 18.29
CA LEU A 62 5.14 -9.82 19.26
C LEU A 62 5.94 -11.05 19.72
N VAL A 63 6.99 -11.43 18.98
CA VAL A 63 7.69 -12.72 19.13
C VAL A 63 9.11 -12.56 19.67
N GLY A 64 9.73 -11.38 19.60
CA GLY A 64 11.06 -11.16 20.15
C GLY A 64 11.69 -9.80 19.85
N GLU A 65 13.02 -9.70 20.05
CA GLU A 65 13.79 -8.48 19.80
C GLU A 65 13.65 -8.00 18.34
N ARG A 66 13.45 -6.69 18.17
CA ARG A 66 13.26 -6.04 16.86
C ARG A 66 14.42 -6.37 15.91
N ARG A 67 14.19 -7.31 14.98
CA ARG A 67 15.07 -7.56 13.83
C ARG A 67 14.38 -7.12 12.54
N PRO A 68 14.78 -6.00 11.91
CA PRO A 68 14.06 -5.39 10.80
C PRO A 68 13.92 -6.31 9.56
N TRP A 69 14.91 -7.16 9.30
CA TRP A 69 14.88 -8.11 8.19
C TRP A 69 13.83 -9.22 8.33
N TYR A 70 13.49 -9.62 9.57
CA TYR A 70 12.46 -10.64 9.79
C TYR A 70 11.07 -10.10 9.46
N GLY A 71 10.79 -8.82 9.75
CA GLY A 71 9.53 -8.19 9.37
C GLY A 71 9.31 -8.18 7.86
N LEU A 72 10.36 -7.87 7.09
CA LEU A 72 10.34 -7.95 5.62
C LEU A 72 9.98 -9.36 5.12
N LEU A 73 10.65 -10.39 5.64
CA LEU A 73 10.41 -11.78 5.25
C LEU A 73 8.98 -12.23 5.60
N VAL A 74 8.52 -11.97 6.82
CA VAL A 74 7.17 -12.35 7.27
C VAL A 74 6.11 -11.66 6.42
N GLY A 75 6.26 -10.36 6.16
CA GLY A 75 5.35 -9.61 5.29
C GLY A 75 5.30 -10.19 3.87
N ALA A 76 6.45 -10.50 3.28
CA ALA A 76 6.53 -11.09 1.95
C ALA A 76 5.88 -12.49 1.89
N VAL A 77 6.13 -13.34 2.89
CA VAL A 77 5.53 -14.68 3.00
C VAL A 77 4.00 -14.61 3.11
N LEU A 78 3.47 -13.70 3.94
CA LEU A 78 2.03 -13.51 4.06
C LEU A 78 1.40 -13.00 2.75
N GLY A 79 2.07 -12.05 2.10
CA GLY A 79 1.67 -11.56 0.78
C GLY A 79 1.62 -12.66 -0.27
N ALA A 80 2.62 -13.54 -0.29
CA ALA A 80 2.67 -14.69 -1.18
C ALA A 80 1.61 -15.75 -0.83
N ALA A 81 1.39 -16.01 0.46
CA ALA A 81 0.42 -16.98 0.94
C ALA A 81 -1.03 -16.62 0.54
N ALA A 82 -1.36 -15.34 0.43
CA ALA A 82 -2.67 -14.90 -0.07
C ALA A 82 -2.97 -15.45 -1.48
N TRP A 83 -1.95 -15.62 -2.32
CA TRP A 83 -2.08 -16.15 -3.67
C TRP A 83 -2.21 -17.68 -3.76
N LEU A 84 -2.09 -18.38 -2.63
CA LEU A 84 -2.36 -19.83 -2.56
C LEU A 84 -3.86 -20.16 -2.50
N LEU A 85 -4.72 -19.14 -2.38
CA LEU A 85 -6.16 -19.33 -2.40
C LEU A 85 -6.64 -19.80 -3.78
N PRO A 86 -7.56 -20.78 -3.86
CA PRO A 86 -8.00 -21.36 -5.13
C PRO A 86 -8.77 -20.37 -6.01
N VAL A 87 -9.34 -19.33 -5.39
CA VAL A 87 -10.08 -18.28 -6.08
C VAL A 87 -9.22 -17.02 -6.13
N VAL A 88 -8.84 -16.61 -7.35
CA VAL A 88 -7.99 -15.43 -7.59
C VAL A 88 -8.56 -14.18 -6.92
N ALA A 89 -9.88 -13.97 -6.99
CA ALA A 89 -10.54 -12.85 -6.34
C ALA A 89 -10.39 -12.88 -4.81
N ALA A 90 -10.43 -14.07 -4.19
CA ALA A 90 -10.21 -14.20 -2.76
C ALA A 90 -8.76 -13.87 -2.37
N GLY A 91 -7.80 -14.33 -3.18
CA GLY A 91 -6.38 -13.96 -3.03
C GLY A 91 -6.16 -12.45 -3.10
N LEU A 92 -6.77 -11.80 -4.10
CA LEU A 92 -6.72 -10.35 -4.26
C LEU A 92 -7.29 -9.63 -3.03
N VAL A 93 -8.47 -10.03 -2.55
CA VAL A 93 -9.12 -9.42 -1.38
C VAL A 93 -8.23 -9.55 -0.14
N VAL A 94 -7.72 -10.75 0.16
CA VAL A 94 -6.86 -10.98 1.33
C VAL A 94 -5.58 -10.18 1.22
N TRP A 95 -4.95 -10.18 0.06
CA TRP A 95 -3.73 -9.41 -0.20
C TRP A 95 -3.96 -7.91 0.00
N THR A 96 -5.06 -7.36 -0.55
CA THR A 96 -5.43 -5.95 -0.39
C THR A 96 -5.69 -5.59 1.07
N LEU A 97 -6.36 -6.46 1.83
CA LEU A 97 -6.60 -6.25 3.26
C LEU A 97 -5.27 -6.21 4.05
N LEU A 98 -4.36 -7.16 3.80
CA LEU A 98 -3.04 -7.18 4.43
C LEU A 98 -2.27 -5.88 4.16
N VAL A 99 -2.19 -5.47 2.89
CA VAL A 99 -1.51 -4.23 2.50
C VAL A 99 -2.16 -3.01 3.16
N SER A 100 -3.49 -2.94 3.18
CA SER A 100 -4.25 -1.83 3.76
C SER A 100 -4.03 -1.69 5.26
N VAL A 101 -3.90 -2.79 6.00
CA VAL A 101 -3.61 -2.76 7.44
C VAL A 101 -2.28 -2.04 7.72
N GLY A 102 -1.24 -2.29 6.91
CA GLY A 102 0.08 -1.68 7.09
C GLY A 102 0.13 -0.19 6.77
N ILE A 103 -0.58 0.25 5.73
CA ILE A 103 -0.53 1.65 5.26
C ILE A 103 -1.40 2.59 6.09
N GLY A 104 -2.40 2.07 6.81
CA GLY A 104 -3.39 2.90 7.50
C GLY A 104 -2.85 3.81 8.61
N GLY A 105 -1.72 3.48 9.22
CA GLY A 105 -1.03 4.33 10.21
C GLY A 105 -0.44 5.58 9.55
N PRO A 106 0.53 5.41 8.62
CA PRO A 106 1.10 6.51 7.85
C PRO A 106 0.06 7.39 7.15
N THR A 107 -0.99 6.79 6.56
CA THR A 107 -2.07 7.58 5.94
C THR A 107 -2.83 8.44 6.94
N ARG A 108 -3.09 7.92 8.14
CA ARG A 108 -3.74 8.70 9.21
C ARG A 108 -2.88 9.89 9.62
N GLU A 109 -1.58 9.66 9.83
CA GLU A 109 -0.64 10.72 10.18
C GLU A 109 -0.57 11.80 9.11
N TRP A 110 -0.49 11.40 7.83
CA TRP A 110 -0.51 12.33 6.71
C TRP A 110 -1.79 13.18 6.65
N ILE A 111 -2.97 12.58 6.81
CA ILE A 111 -4.26 13.30 6.79
C ILE A 111 -4.37 14.31 7.94
N HIS A 112 -3.84 13.98 9.11
CA HIS A 112 -3.93 14.84 10.30
C HIS A 112 -2.70 15.73 10.50
N ALA A 113 -1.72 15.71 9.59
CA ALA A 113 -0.48 16.47 9.71
C ALA A 113 -0.70 17.99 9.84
N SER A 114 -1.81 18.51 9.30
CA SER A 114 -2.19 19.92 9.35
C SER A 114 -2.95 20.33 10.62
N ARG A 115 -3.28 19.37 11.52
CA ARG A 115 -4.03 19.64 12.76
C ARG A 115 -3.16 19.81 14.00
N THR A 116 -1.84 19.83 13.84
CA THR A 116 -0.92 20.16 14.94
C THR A 116 -1.28 21.58 15.42
N PRO A 117 -1.81 21.75 16.65
CA PRO A 117 -2.05 23.08 17.19
C PRO A 117 -0.71 23.80 17.24
N ALA A 118 -0.69 25.10 16.93
CA ALA A 118 0.43 25.93 17.34
C ALA A 118 0.53 25.79 18.86
N THR A 119 1.46 24.98 19.35
CA THR A 119 1.81 24.97 20.78
C THR A 119 2.45 26.32 21.06
N GLU A 120 1.60 27.25 21.51
CA GLU A 120 1.84 28.18 22.62
C GLU A 120 3.32 28.53 22.81
N THR A 121 3.87 29.30 21.87
CA THR A 121 5.07 30.10 22.09
C THR A 121 4.59 31.51 22.34
N ASP A 122 4.41 31.85 23.62
CA ASP A 122 4.69 33.17 24.23
C ASP A 122 3.98 33.27 25.60
N ALA A 123 4.69 32.81 26.63
CA ALA A 123 4.52 33.27 28.02
C ALA A 123 5.88 33.25 28.71
#